data_AF-A0A6M7TFJ6-F1
#
_entry.id   AF-A0A6M7TFJ6-F1
#
_cell.length_a   1.000
_cell.length_b   1.000
_cell.length_c   1.000
_cell.angle_alpha   90.00
_cell.angle_beta   90.00
_cell.angle_gamma   90.00
#
_symmetry.space_group_name_H-M   'P 1'
#
loop_
_entity.id
_entity.type
_entity.pdbx_description
1 polymer ?
#
loop_
_entity_poly.entity_id
_entity_poly.type
_entity_poly.pdbx_seq_one_letter_code
_entity_poly.pdbx_strand_id
1 'polypeptide(L)'
;MNAEIEEAIMIWNAEEFCAPELSLSVKAGQKLLEATTALQMHSIKALFRCQIEAASFLRRRFWDDLKLIETLRDSDEFADSFDVFANFWQNAASDYLKEVGEFACIGAKLAMETAGQVRKEADTAIDDMAAATLTP
;
A
#
# COMPACT_ATOMS: atom_id res chain seq x y z
N MET A 1 6.72 -32.80 51.44
CA MET A 1 7.41 -33.09 50.17
C MET A 1 6.50 -33.66 49.08
N ASN A 2 5.97 -34.90 49.15
CA ASN A 2 5.04 -35.37 48.09
C ASN A 2 3.70 -34.62 48.08
N ALA A 3 3.16 -34.25 49.24
CA ALA A 3 1.90 -33.50 49.34
C ALA A 3 2.01 -32.04 48.82
N GLU A 4 3.16 -31.40 48.99
CA GLU A 4 3.41 -30.02 48.49
C GLU A 4 3.66 -30.00 46.98
N ILE A 5 4.17 -31.10 46.42
CA ILE A 5 4.35 -31.27 44.98
C ILE A 5 2.98 -31.54 44.32
N GLU A 6 2.11 -32.35 44.93
CA GLU A 6 0.73 -32.53 44.45
C GLU A 6 -0.09 -31.24 44.58
N GLU A 7 0.09 -30.45 45.64
CA GLU A 7 -0.57 -29.15 45.81
C GLU A 7 -0.08 -28.12 44.77
N ALA A 8 1.22 -28.10 44.47
CA ALA A 8 1.79 -27.26 43.41
C ALA A 8 1.35 -27.71 42.00
N ILE A 9 1.14 -29.00 41.77
CA ILE A 9 0.60 -29.55 40.51
C ILE A 9 -0.91 -29.29 40.39
N MET A 10 -1.67 -29.33 41.50
CA MET A 10 -3.09 -28.96 41.54
C MET A 10 -3.33 -27.46 41.35
N ILE A 11 -2.38 -26.61 41.76
CA ILE A 11 -2.37 -25.17 41.44
C ILE A 11 -2.04 -24.91 39.96
N TRP A 12 -1.33 -25.85 39.31
CA TRP A 12 -1.00 -25.80 37.88
C TRP A 12 -1.94 -26.71 37.08
N ASN A 13 -3.24 -26.46 37.19
CA ASN A 13 -4.21 -27.16 36.35
C ASN A 13 -4.01 -26.71 34.89
N ALA A 14 -3.49 -27.62 34.05
CA ALA A 14 -3.28 -27.35 32.62
C ALA A 14 -4.59 -27.02 31.87
N GLU A 15 -5.75 -27.31 32.47
CA GLU A 15 -7.06 -26.88 31.97
C GLU A 15 -7.28 -25.35 32.06
N GLU A 16 -6.63 -24.64 33.00
CA GLU A 16 -6.71 -23.17 33.09
C GLU A 16 -5.99 -22.47 31.92
N PHE A 17 -4.98 -23.14 31.33
CA PHE A 17 -4.34 -22.70 30.09
C PHE A 17 -5.14 -23.04 28.82
N CYS A 18 -6.14 -23.93 28.94
CA CYS A 18 -7.16 -24.15 27.92
C CYS A 18 -8.32 -23.14 28.03
N ALA A 19 -8.04 -21.93 28.53
CA ALA A 19 -8.97 -20.83 28.47
C ALA A 19 -9.30 -20.49 26.99
N PRO A 20 -10.58 -20.46 26.60
CA PRO A 20 -11.01 -19.96 25.29
C PRO A 20 -10.38 -18.60 24.96
N GLU A 21 -10.18 -17.77 25.99
CA GLU A 21 -9.53 -16.47 26.01
C GLU A 21 -8.11 -16.46 25.40
N LEU A 22 -7.27 -17.45 25.72
CA LEU A 22 -5.92 -17.58 25.16
C LEU A 22 -5.99 -17.96 23.67
N SER A 23 -6.93 -18.82 23.29
CA SER A 23 -7.17 -19.16 21.88
C SER A 23 -7.68 -17.96 21.07
N LEU A 24 -8.47 -17.10 21.70
CA LEU A 24 -9.06 -15.89 21.11
C LEU A 24 -7.99 -14.80 20.93
N SER A 25 -7.11 -14.63 21.93
CA SER A 25 -5.95 -13.74 21.86
C SER A 25 -4.94 -14.16 20.78
N VAL A 26 -4.65 -15.46 20.68
CA VAL A 26 -3.76 -16.00 19.62
C VAL A 26 -4.37 -15.81 18.23
N LYS A 27 -5.67 -16.09 18.05
CA LYS A 27 -6.37 -15.84 16.77
C LYS A 27 -6.42 -14.36 16.41
N ALA A 28 -6.67 -13.48 17.37
CA ALA A 28 -6.64 -12.04 17.17
C ALA A 28 -5.24 -11.55 16.77
N GLY A 29 -4.19 -12.07 17.41
CA GLY A 29 -2.80 -11.77 17.06
C GLY A 29 -2.43 -12.23 15.64
N GLN A 30 -2.87 -13.43 15.24
CA GLN A 30 -2.66 -13.94 13.89
C GLN A 30 -3.34 -13.05 12.83
N LYS A 31 -4.62 -12.70 13.03
CA LYS A 31 -5.36 -11.80 12.12
C LYS A 31 -4.69 -10.42 12.00
N LEU A 32 -4.20 -9.88 13.12
CA LEU A 32 -3.47 -8.60 13.13
C LEU A 32 -2.17 -8.68 12.31
N LEU A 33 -1.42 -9.78 12.45
CA LEU A 33 -0.20 -10.02 11.68
C LEU A 33 -0.51 -10.14 10.18
N GLU A 34 -1.53 -10.92 9.81
CA GLU A 34 -1.98 -11.08 8.42
C GLU A 34 -2.40 -9.73 7.81
N ALA A 35 -3.23 -8.95 8.51
CA ALA A 35 -3.64 -7.60 8.10
C ALA A 35 -2.44 -6.66 7.90
N THR A 36 -1.47 -6.71 8.81
CA THR A 36 -0.24 -5.90 8.73
C THR A 36 0.60 -6.30 7.52
N THR A 37 0.77 -7.60 7.27
CA THR A 37 1.54 -8.08 6.10
C THR A 37 0.86 -7.72 4.78
N ALA A 38 -0.47 -7.80 4.71
CA ALA A 38 -1.24 -7.37 3.54
C ALA A 38 -1.04 -5.88 3.28
N LEU A 39 -1.17 -5.03 4.32
CA LEU A 39 -0.95 -3.60 4.22
C LEU A 39 0.47 -3.24 3.77
N GLN A 40 1.47 -3.94 4.31
CA GLN A 40 2.87 -3.77 3.90
C GLN A 40 3.06 -4.13 2.42
N MET A 41 2.49 -5.24 1.97
CA MET A 41 2.57 -5.67 0.57
C MET A 41 1.92 -4.66 -0.38
N HIS A 42 0.70 -4.18 -0.06
CA HIS A 42 0.02 -3.15 -0.84
C HIS A 42 0.83 -1.86 -0.89
N SER A 43 1.42 -1.44 0.23
CA SER A 43 2.25 -0.23 0.30
C SER A 43 3.51 -0.35 -0.56
N ILE A 44 4.22 -1.49 -0.49
CA ILE A 44 5.41 -1.76 -1.32
C ILE A 44 5.04 -1.78 -2.81
N LYS A 45 3.91 -2.40 -3.16
CA LYS A 45 3.42 -2.44 -4.54
C LYS A 45 3.09 -1.04 -5.07
N ALA A 46 2.44 -0.20 -4.26
CA ALA A 46 2.16 1.18 -4.61
C ALA A 46 3.44 2.01 -4.76
N LEU A 47 4.41 1.83 -3.86
CA LEU A 47 5.73 2.47 -3.98
C LEU A 47 6.41 2.12 -5.30
N PHE A 48 6.46 0.84 -5.67
CA PHE A 48 7.06 0.43 -6.94
C PHE A 48 6.29 1.00 -8.14
N ARG A 49 4.95 1.05 -8.09
CA ARG A 49 4.14 1.71 -9.13
C ARG A 49 4.49 3.19 -9.26
N CYS A 50 4.64 3.92 -8.14
CA CYS A 50 5.09 5.31 -8.16
C CYS A 50 6.49 5.46 -8.75
N GLN A 51 7.45 4.61 -8.37
CA GLN A 51 8.80 4.68 -8.91
C GLN A 51 8.85 4.39 -10.42
N ILE A 52 8.07 3.41 -10.88
CA ILE A 52 7.95 3.08 -12.31
C ILE A 52 7.38 4.27 -13.09
N GLU A 53 6.30 4.89 -12.60
CA GLU A 53 5.69 6.04 -13.29
C GLU A 53 6.65 7.23 -13.33
N ALA A 54 7.26 7.58 -12.19
CA ALA A 54 8.25 8.65 -12.10
C ALA A 54 9.42 8.45 -13.08
N ALA A 55 9.96 7.23 -13.15
CA ALA A 55 11.06 6.91 -14.08
C ALA A 55 10.60 6.99 -15.55
N SER A 56 9.39 6.54 -15.84
CA SER A 56 8.81 6.63 -17.19
C SER A 56 8.61 8.10 -17.60
N PHE A 57 8.12 8.93 -16.69
CA PHE A 57 7.96 10.37 -16.88
C PHE A 57 9.28 11.07 -17.14
N LEU A 58 10.28 10.87 -16.29
CA LEU A 58 11.59 11.48 -16.48
C LEU A 58 12.22 11.09 -17.82
N ARG A 59 12.08 9.82 -18.22
CA ARG A 59 12.54 9.37 -19.53
C ARG A 59 11.83 10.11 -20.67
N ARG A 60 10.49 10.26 -20.62
CA ARG A 60 9.73 11.04 -21.62
C ARG A 60 10.25 12.49 -21.67
N ARG A 61 10.40 13.11 -20.49
CA ARG A 61 10.88 14.48 -20.35
C ARG A 61 12.27 14.71 -20.94
N PHE A 62 13.20 13.77 -20.76
CA PHE A 62 14.53 13.85 -21.36
C PHE A 62 14.53 13.76 -22.89
N TRP A 63 13.62 12.96 -23.48
CA TRP A 63 13.46 12.95 -24.93
C TRP A 63 12.92 14.28 -25.45
N ASP A 64 11.99 14.89 -24.73
CA ASP A 64 11.47 16.21 -25.08
C ASP A 64 12.54 17.30 -24.94
N ASP A 65 13.37 17.25 -23.87
CA ASP A 65 14.52 18.15 -23.70
C ASP A 65 15.52 18.04 -24.86
N LEU A 66 15.84 16.81 -25.28
CA LEU A 66 16.75 16.58 -26.40
C LEU A 66 16.17 17.17 -27.70
N LYS A 67 14.89 16.90 -27.96
CA LYS A 67 14.19 17.42 -29.12
C LYS A 67 14.17 18.96 -29.13
N LEU A 68 13.97 19.60 -27.97
CA LEU A 68 14.04 21.05 -27.85
C LEU A 68 15.42 21.57 -28.27
N ILE A 69 16.50 20.98 -27.74
CA ILE A 69 17.87 21.41 -28.07
C ILE A 69 18.14 21.26 -29.56
N GLU A 70 17.75 20.14 -30.17
CA GLU A 70 17.89 19.92 -31.61
C GLU A 70 17.10 20.95 -32.42
N THR A 71 15.86 21.23 -32.02
CA THR A 71 15.00 22.20 -32.72
C THR A 71 15.55 23.63 -32.60
N LEU A 72 16.05 24.02 -31.42
CA LEU A 72 16.64 25.35 -31.22
C LEU A 72 17.97 25.51 -31.97
N ARG A 73 18.77 24.45 -32.10
CA ARG A 73 20.00 24.47 -32.91
C ARG A 73 19.69 24.71 -34.39
N ASP A 74 18.59 24.13 -34.88
CA ASP A 74 18.22 24.15 -36.29
C ASP A 74 17.35 25.37 -36.66
N SER A 75 16.97 26.23 -35.70
CA SER A 75 16.19 27.45 -35.95
C SER A 75 17.08 28.65 -36.27
N ASP A 76 16.85 29.30 -37.41
CA ASP A 76 17.64 30.44 -37.90
C ASP A 76 17.18 31.80 -37.34
N GLU A 77 15.93 31.91 -36.86
CA GLU A 77 15.34 33.17 -36.38
C GLU A 77 14.99 33.12 -34.89
N PHE A 78 15.33 34.18 -34.15
CA PHE A 78 15.08 34.28 -32.70
C PHE A 78 13.59 34.17 -32.34
N ALA A 79 12.71 34.74 -33.16
CA ALA A 79 11.26 34.67 -32.93
C ALA A 79 10.75 33.21 -32.98
N ASP A 80 11.26 32.42 -33.94
CA ASP A 80 10.93 31.01 -34.07
C ASP A 80 11.50 30.20 -32.90
N SER A 81 12.76 30.46 -32.50
CA SER A 81 13.36 29.84 -31.32
C SER A 81 12.54 30.12 -30.05
N PHE A 82 12.05 31.35 -29.90
CA PHE A 82 11.27 31.76 -28.74
C PHE A 82 9.89 31.09 -28.71
N ASP A 83 9.20 31.00 -29.85
CA ASP A 83 7.90 30.30 -29.94
C ASP A 83 8.04 28.81 -29.62
N VAL A 84 9.08 28.15 -30.17
CA VAL A 84 9.41 26.75 -29.84
C VAL A 84 9.65 26.58 -28.34
N PHE A 85 10.41 27.47 -27.72
CA PHE A 85 10.70 27.43 -26.29
C PHE A 85 9.44 27.67 -25.43
N ALA A 86 8.60 28.63 -25.79
CA ALA A 86 7.37 28.93 -25.07
C ALA A 86 6.37 27.76 -25.12
N ASN A 87 6.16 27.19 -26.32
CA ASN A 87 5.32 26.01 -26.51
C ASN A 87 5.83 24.80 -25.72
N PHE A 88 7.14 24.61 -25.67
CA PHE A 88 7.75 23.56 -24.87
C PHE A 88 7.43 23.70 -23.38
N TRP A 89 7.56 24.90 -22.80
CA TRP A 89 7.26 25.11 -21.38
C TRP A 89 5.77 24.92 -21.06
N GLN A 90 4.89 25.34 -21.96
CA GLN A 90 3.46 25.11 -21.80
C GLN A 90 3.12 23.61 -21.80
N ASN A 91 3.72 22.84 -22.72
CA ASN A 91 3.56 21.39 -22.77
C ASN A 91 4.15 20.73 -21.51
N ALA A 92 5.36 21.14 -21.09
CA ALA A 92 5.98 20.63 -19.88
C ALA A 92 5.11 20.86 -18.63
N ALA A 93 4.54 22.06 -18.48
CA ALA A 93 3.64 22.36 -17.36
C ALA A 93 2.41 21.44 -17.35
N SER A 94 1.82 21.19 -18.52
CA SER A 94 0.70 20.26 -18.69
C SER A 94 1.09 18.82 -18.33
N ASP A 95 2.27 18.37 -18.77
CA ASP A 95 2.76 17.01 -18.51
C ASP A 95 3.06 16.78 -17.02
N TYR A 96 3.65 17.75 -16.32
CA TYR A 96 3.84 17.68 -14.87
C TYR A 96 2.50 17.61 -14.12
N LEU A 97 1.51 18.39 -14.54
CA LEU A 97 0.17 18.34 -13.94
C LEU A 97 -0.49 16.96 -14.14
N LYS A 98 -0.33 16.39 -15.33
CA LYS A 98 -0.80 15.03 -15.64
C LYS A 98 -0.11 13.98 -14.76
N GLU A 99 1.21 14.08 -14.59
CA GLU A 99 2.00 13.16 -13.77
C GLU A 99 1.56 13.18 -12.29
N VAL A 100 1.26 14.36 -11.75
CA VAL A 100 0.65 14.48 -10.41
C VAL A 100 -0.68 13.73 -10.34
N GLY A 101 -1.49 13.78 -11.39
CA GLY A 101 -2.73 13.01 -11.51
C GLY A 101 -2.51 11.49 -11.50
N GLU A 102 -1.45 11.00 -12.15
CA GLU A 102 -1.10 9.58 -12.13
C GLU A 102 -0.67 9.12 -10.73
N PHE A 103 0.12 9.92 -9.99
CA PHE A 103 0.43 9.61 -8.59
C PHE A 103 -0.83 9.57 -7.71
N ALA A 104 -1.76 10.51 -7.89
CA ALA A 104 -3.03 10.50 -7.18
C ALA A 104 -3.85 9.24 -7.51
N CYS A 105 -3.86 8.78 -8.76
CA CYS A 105 -4.50 7.54 -9.18
C CYS A 105 -3.86 6.30 -8.51
N ILE A 106 -2.53 6.24 -8.42
CA ILE A 106 -1.83 5.17 -7.69
C ILE A 106 -2.22 5.18 -6.21
N GLY A 107 -2.25 6.36 -5.58
CA GLY A 107 -2.68 6.52 -4.19
C GLY A 107 -4.13 6.09 -3.96
N ALA A 108 -5.04 6.46 -4.86
CA ALA A 108 -6.45 6.04 -4.79
C ALA A 108 -6.59 4.52 -4.92
N LYS A 109 -5.81 3.87 -5.82
CA LYS A 109 -5.77 2.41 -5.94
C LYS A 109 -5.27 1.75 -4.65
N LEU A 110 -4.22 2.28 -4.03
CA LEU A 110 -3.73 1.78 -2.74
C LEU A 110 -4.82 1.88 -1.66
N ALA A 111 -5.46 3.04 -1.51
CA ALA A 111 -6.53 3.24 -0.53
C ALA A 111 -7.71 2.28 -0.76
N MET A 112 -8.09 2.06 -2.01
CA MET A 112 -9.16 1.11 -2.37
C MET A 112 -8.78 -0.34 -2.09
N GLU A 113 -7.55 -0.76 -2.42
CA GLU A 113 -7.02 -2.10 -2.08
C GLU A 113 -7.04 -2.31 -0.55
N THR A 114 -6.57 -1.33 0.23
CA THR A 114 -6.59 -1.37 1.71
C THR A 114 -8.02 -1.42 2.27
N ALA A 115 -8.93 -0.56 1.79
CA ALA A 115 -10.31 -0.54 2.26
C ALA A 115 -11.04 -1.86 1.95
N GLY A 116 -10.77 -2.47 0.79
CA GLY A 116 -11.30 -3.79 0.44
C GLY A 116 -10.82 -4.88 1.38
N GLN A 117 -9.54 -4.85 1.77
CA GLN A 117 -8.97 -5.80 2.74
C GLN A 117 -9.61 -5.65 4.13
N VAL A 118 -9.73 -4.41 4.64
CA VAL A 118 -10.39 -4.13 5.93
C VAL A 118 -11.84 -4.62 5.94
N ARG A 119 -12.57 -4.41 4.84
CA ARG A 119 -13.95 -4.89 4.71
C ARG A 119 -14.03 -6.42 4.77
N LYS A 120 -13.14 -7.12 4.07
CA LYS A 120 -13.06 -8.59 4.10
C LYS A 120 -12.77 -9.12 5.51
N GLU A 121 -11.87 -8.47 6.24
CA GLU A 121 -11.55 -8.83 7.62
C GLU A 121 -12.74 -8.62 8.56
N ALA A 122 -13.49 -7.52 8.38
CA ALA A 122 -14.71 -7.26 9.13
C ALA A 122 -15.80 -8.29 8.86
N ASP A 123 -16.05 -8.64 7.58
CA ASP A 123 -17.04 -9.66 7.20
C ASP A 123 -16.68 -11.04 7.82
N THR A 124 -15.40 -11.42 7.76
CA THR A 124 -14.91 -12.68 8.36
C THR A 124 -15.09 -12.70 9.88
N ALA A 125 -14.88 -11.57 10.56
CA ALA A 125 -15.08 -11.49 12.00
C ALA A 125 -16.56 -11.64 12.41
N ILE A 126 -17.48 -11.10 11.60
CA ILE A 126 -18.93 -11.26 11.80
C ILE A 126 -19.33 -12.73 11.64
N ASP A 127 -18.84 -13.39 10.59
CA ASP A 127 -19.10 -14.83 10.34
C ASP A 127 -18.59 -15.70 11.49
N ASP A 128 -17.38 -15.43 12.00
CA ASP A 128 -16.81 -16.16 13.13
C ASP A 128 -17.63 -16.03 14.42
N MET A 129 -18.14 -14.81 14.71
CA MET A 129 -19.01 -14.57 15.88
C MET A 129 -20.35 -15.30 15.74
N ALA A 130 -20.94 -15.30 14.54
CA ALA A 130 -22.15 -16.03 14.24
C ALA A 130 -21.96 -17.55 14.38
N ALA A 131 -20.82 -18.09 13.92
CA ALA A 131 -20.49 -19.50 14.08
C ALA A 131 -20.31 -19.90 15.56
N ALA A 132 -19.66 -19.06 16.36
CA ALA A 132 -19.43 -19.31 17.80
C ALA A 132 -20.73 -19.32 18.62
N THR A 133 -21.78 -18.63 18.16
CA THR A 133 -23.09 -18.59 18.82
C THR A 133 -23.99 -19.77 18.46
N LEU A 134 -23.60 -20.60 17.49
CA LEU A 134 -24.33 -21.79 17.05
C LEU A 134 -23.77 -23.11 17.64
N THR A 135 -22.64 -23.06 18.35
CA THR A 135 -22.10 -24.21 19.10
C THR A 135 -22.66 -24.24 20.53
N PRO A 136 -23.41 -25.29 20.94
CA PRO A 136 -23.92 -25.45 22.30
C PRO A 136 -22.85 -25.81 23.33
#